data_AF-A0A0A7KIU1-F1
#
_entry.id   AF-A0A0A7KIU1-F1
#
_cell.length_a   1.000
_cell.length_b   1.000
_cell.length_c   1.000
_cell.angle_alpha   90.00
_cell.angle_beta   90.00
_cell.angle_gamma   90.00
#
_symmetry.space_group_name_H-M   'P 1'
#
loop_
_entity.id
_entity.type
_entity.pdbx_description
1 polymer ?
#
loop_
_entity_poly.entity_id
_entity_poly.type
_entity_poly.pdbx_seq_one_letter_code
_entity_poly.pdbx_strand_id
1 'polypeptide(L)'
;MKKVLLLAVTAALALSACAPRYNPNSQKPDTELSCTEIKGEIARAQSARDEAGKNRGLSAQNVAWAIFFIPGIVANEYTNDQVQKAADERISKLNQLYAVKRCS
;
A
#
# COMPACT_ATOMS: atom_id res chain seq x y z
N MET A 1 18.27 -37.93 -8.09
CA MET A 1 18.52 -36.61 -7.46
C MET A 1 18.38 -35.44 -8.44
N LYS A 2 19.00 -35.45 -9.62
CA LYS A 2 18.87 -34.35 -10.63
C LYS A 2 17.42 -33.98 -11.00
N LYS A 3 16.53 -34.97 -11.15
CA LYS A 3 15.11 -34.74 -11.49
C LYS A 3 14.30 -34.06 -10.37
N VAL A 4 14.62 -34.36 -9.11
CA VAL A 4 13.99 -33.75 -7.93
C VAL A 4 14.47 -32.31 -7.75
N LEU A 5 15.76 -32.07 -8.01
CA LEU A 5 16.35 -30.73 -7.98
C LEU A 5 15.73 -29.82 -9.05
N LEU A 6 15.56 -30.33 -10.27
CA LEU A 6 14.90 -29.61 -11.37
C LEU A 6 13.45 -29.25 -11.05
N LEU A 7 12.70 -30.17 -10.41
CA LEU A 7 11.31 -29.94 -10.02
C LEU A 7 11.18 -28.90 -8.89
N ALA A 8 12.12 -28.90 -7.94
CA ALA A 8 12.16 -27.92 -6.86
C ALA A 8 12.48 -26.51 -7.38
N VAL A 9 13.40 -26.40 -8.34
CA VAL A 9 13.77 -25.11 -8.95
C VAL A 9 12.62 -24.54 -9.79
N THR A 10 11.92 -25.36 -10.58
CA THR A 10 10.75 -24.88 -11.34
C THR A 10 9.59 -24.48 -10.44
N ALA A 11 9.35 -25.20 -9.34
CA ALA A 11 8.35 -24.82 -8.36
C ALA A 11 8.68 -23.47 -7.69
N ALA A 12 9.94 -23.24 -7.29
CA ALA A 12 10.36 -21.98 -6.68
C ALA A 12 10.23 -20.78 -7.65
N LEU A 13 10.51 -20.99 -8.95
CA LEU A 13 10.35 -19.96 -9.99
C LEU A 13 8.88 -19.67 -10.31
N ALA A 14 7.98 -20.63 -10.15
CA ALA A 14 6.55 -20.42 -10.35
C ALA A 14 5.93 -19.55 -9.24
N LEU A 15 6.43 -19.63 -8.00
CA LEU A 15 5.94 -18.80 -6.89
C LEU A 15 6.34 -17.32 -7.01
N SER A 16 7.42 -16.97 -7.73
CA SER A 16 7.82 -15.56 -7.92
C SER A 16 7.01 -14.84 -9.02
N ALA A 17 6.28 -15.58 -9.86
CA ALA A 17 5.48 -15.02 -10.95
C ALA A 17 4.15 -14.39 -10.49
N CYS A 18 3.70 -14.67 -9.26
CA CYS A 18 2.50 -14.07 -8.65
C CYS A 18 2.79 -12.90 -7.70
N ALA A 19 4.05 -12.45 -7.58
CA ALA A 19 4.31 -11.21 -6.86
C ALA A 19 3.67 -10.05 -7.63
N PRO A 20 2.70 -9.31 -7.05
CA PRO A 20 2.15 -8.13 -7.71
C PRO A 20 3.32 -7.21 -8.05
N ARG A 21 3.56 -6.96 -9.34
CA ARG A 21 4.57 -5.99 -9.75
C ARG A 21 4.07 -4.62 -9.32
N TYR A 22 4.58 -4.13 -8.19
CA TYR A 22 4.39 -2.76 -7.77
C TYR A 22 5.03 -1.85 -8.83
N ASN A 23 4.18 -1.21 -9.64
CA ASN A 23 4.62 -0.21 -10.59
C ASN A 23 4.31 1.18 -10.01
N PRO A 24 5.28 1.87 -9.40
CA PRO A 24 5.05 3.23 -8.89
C PRO A 24 4.65 4.21 -10.00
N ASN A 25 4.93 3.89 -11.27
CA ASN A 25 4.56 4.69 -12.44
C ASN A 25 3.19 4.34 -13.03
N SER A 26 2.47 3.33 -12.52
CA SER A 26 1.08 3.06 -12.91
C SER A 26 0.05 3.81 -12.07
N GLN A 27 0.51 4.64 -11.12
CA GLN A 27 -0.39 5.42 -10.27
C GLN A 27 -1.03 6.52 -11.10
N LYS A 28 -2.32 6.36 -11.41
CA LYS A 28 -3.10 7.45 -12.01
C LYS A 28 -3.06 8.67 -11.08
N PRO A 29 -2.94 9.90 -11.61
CA PRO A 29 -3.17 11.10 -10.84
C PRO A 29 -4.50 11.03 -10.09
N ASP A 30 -4.57 11.62 -8.90
CA ASP A 30 -5.80 11.68 -8.09
C ASP A 30 -7.01 12.15 -8.91
N THR A 31 -6.80 13.11 -9.81
CA THR A 31 -7.82 13.66 -10.72
C THR A 31 -8.41 12.63 -11.68
N GLU A 32 -7.68 11.56 -12.01
CA GLU A 32 -8.08 10.52 -12.96
C GLU A 32 -8.70 9.29 -12.28
N LEU A 33 -8.70 9.23 -10.95
CA LEU A 33 -9.32 8.13 -10.22
C LEU A 33 -10.85 8.13 -10.40
N SER A 34 -11.41 6.94 -10.64
CA SER A 34 -12.86 6.70 -10.56
C SER A 34 -13.34 6.64 -9.11
N CYS A 35 -14.65 6.80 -8.89
CA CYS A 35 -15.24 6.70 -7.55
C CYS A 35 -14.92 5.39 -6.83
N THR A 36 -14.88 4.27 -7.58
CA THR A 36 -14.51 2.96 -7.04
C THR A 36 -13.03 2.89 -6.67
N GLU A 37 -12.15 3.43 -7.51
CA GLU A 37 -10.72 3.51 -7.22
C GLU A 37 -10.46 4.40 -5.99
N ILE A 38 -11.17 5.52 -5.85
CA ILE A 38 -11.07 6.41 -4.67
C ILE A 38 -11.48 5.68 -3.38
N LYS A 39 -12.61 4.94 -3.39
CA LYS A 39 -13.00 4.10 -2.24
C LYS A 39 -11.92 3.07 -1.90
N GLY A 40 -11.33 2.45 -2.92
CA GLY A 40 -10.23 1.50 -2.75
C GLY A 40 -8.99 2.14 -2.13
N GLU A 41 -8.60 3.33 -2.57
CA GLU A 41 -7.47 4.08 -1.99
C GLU A 41 -7.75 4.53 -0.55
N ILE A 42 -8.99 4.94 -0.23
CA ILE A 42 -9.39 5.28 1.15
C ILE A 42 -9.26 4.04 2.06
N ALA A 43 -9.75 2.88 1.62
CA ALA A 43 -9.65 1.64 2.38
C ALA A 43 -8.18 1.22 2.60
N ARG A 44 -7.32 1.38 1.58
CA ARG A 44 -5.87 1.16 1.72
C ARG A 44 -5.24 2.09 2.75
N ALA A 45 -5.52 3.39 2.68
CA ALA A 45 -4.99 4.36 3.62
C ALA A 45 -5.48 4.11 5.06
N GLN A 46 -6.74 3.69 5.25
CA GLN A 46 -7.27 3.27 6.56
C GLN A 46 -6.55 2.04 7.11
N SER A 47 -6.31 1.02 6.28
CA SER A 47 -5.56 -0.16 6.69
C SER A 47 -4.15 0.21 7.16
N ALA A 48 -3.46 1.10 6.43
CA ALA A 48 -2.13 1.55 6.78
C ALA A 48 -2.09 2.35 8.09
N ARG A 49 -3.10 3.20 8.33
CA ARG A 49 -3.29 3.93 9.60
C ARG A 49 -3.48 2.97 10.77
N ASP A 50 -4.35 1.97 10.61
CA ASP A 50 -4.67 1.00 11.66
C ASP A 50 -3.46 0.10 11.97
N GLU A 51 -2.72 -0.29 10.95
CA GLU A 51 -1.50 -1.09 11.09
C GLU A 51 -0.38 -0.29 11.79
N ALA A 52 -0.21 0.99 11.46
CA ALA A 52 0.69 1.88 12.19
C ALA A 52 0.26 2.05 13.66
N GLY A 53 -1.04 2.09 13.93
CA GLY A 53 -1.58 2.17 15.30
C GLY A 53 -1.40 0.92 16.12
N LYS A 54 -1.60 -0.26 15.53
CA LYS A 54 -1.39 -1.56 16.18
C LYS A 54 0.07 -1.82 16.51
N ASN A 55 0.98 -1.32 15.67
CA ASN A 55 2.42 -1.49 15.83
C ASN A 55 3.07 -0.33 16.61
N ARG A 56 2.27 0.51 17.28
CA ARG A 56 2.77 1.60 18.11
C ARG A 56 3.65 1.04 19.24
N GLY A 57 4.92 1.40 19.24
CA GLY A 57 5.92 0.91 20.19
C GLY A 57 6.82 -0.22 19.67
N LEU A 58 6.52 -0.78 18.48
CA LEU A 58 7.43 -1.65 17.74
C LEU A 58 8.26 -0.80 16.77
N SER A 59 9.52 -1.19 16.53
CA SER A 59 10.42 -0.45 15.64
C SER A 59 9.82 -0.37 14.23
N ALA A 60 10.04 0.76 13.54
CA ALA A 60 9.49 1.08 12.22
C ALA A 60 9.72 0.00 11.15
N GLN A 61 10.68 -0.90 11.39
CA GLN A 61 11.03 -2.03 10.52
C GLN A 61 9.87 -3.01 10.29
N ASN A 62 8.91 -3.11 11.22
CA ASN A 62 7.74 -3.97 11.06
C ASN A 62 6.53 -3.27 10.40
N VAL A 63 6.55 -1.93 10.29
CA VAL A 63 5.45 -1.13 9.71
C VAL A 63 5.73 -0.71 8.27
N ALA A 64 6.97 -0.91 7.79
CA ALA A 64 7.38 -0.59 6.43
C ALA A 64 6.48 -1.23 5.35
N TRP A 65 5.88 -2.38 5.61
CA TRP A 65 5.00 -3.06 4.65
C TRP A 65 3.67 -2.32 4.43
N ALA A 66 3.08 -1.73 5.46
CA ALA A 66 1.80 -1.01 5.35
C ALA A 66 1.94 0.32 4.59
N ILE A 67 3.12 0.94 4.69
CA ILE A 67 3.41 2.28 4.16
C ILE A 67 3.85 2.23 2.70
N PHE A 68 4.45 1.11 2.27
CA PHE A 68 4.80 0.88 0.86
C PHE A 68 3.60 1.04 -0.09
N PHE A 69 2.37 1.00 0.44
CA PHE A 69 1.13 1.08 -0.31
C PHE A 69 0.41 2.43 -0.23
N ILE A 70 0.91 3.41 0.55
CA ILE A 70 0.43 4.79 0.43
C ILE A 70 1.29 5.50 -0.63
N PRO A 71 0.73 5.83 -1.80
CA PRO A 71 1.49 6.50 -2.84
C PRO A 71 2.03 7.85 -2.34
N GLY A 72 3.36 8.03 -2.46
CA GLY A 72 4.06 9.26 -2.09
C GLY A 72 4.68 9.26 -0.69
N ILE A 73 4.53 8.21 0.12
CA ILE A 73 5.17 8.12 1.43
C ILE A 73 6.42 7.24 1.34
N VAL A 74 7.60 7.86 1.37
CA VAL A 74 8.87 7.14 1.56
C VAL A 74 9.07 6.92 3.06
N ALA A 75 8.74 5.71 3.50
CA ALA A 75 8.65 5.34 4.91
C ALA A 75 9.98 5.18 5.66
N ASN A 76 11.13 5.27 4.97
CA ASN A 76 12.42 4.80 5.49
C ASN A 76 12.83 5.44 6.83
N GLU A 77 12.26 6.58 7.22
CA GLU A 77 12.51 7.26 8.50
C GLU A 77 11.24 7.68 9.27
N TYR A 78 10.05 7.20 8.88
CA TYR A 78 8.80 7.62 9.51
C TYR A 78 8.54 6.86 10.82
N THR A 79 8.25 7.60 11.89
CA THR A 79 7.66 7.06 13.12
C THR A 79 6.21 6.66 12.89
N ASN A 80 5.68 5.72 13.68
CA ASN A 80 4.28 5.27 13.58
C ASN A 80 3.28 6.44 13.62
N ASP A 81 3.53 7.45 14.45
CA ASP A 81 2.67 8.63 14.55
C ASP A 81 2.69 9.47 13.26
N GLN A 82 3.86 9.60 12.59
CA GLN A 82 3.96 10.29 11.30
C GLN A 82 3.25 9.53 10.19
N VAL A 83 3.28 8.19 10.23
CA VAL A 83 2.54 7.34 9.29
C VAL A 83 1.05 7.52 9.44
N GLN A 84 0.54 7.51 10.67
CA GLN A 84 -0.87 7.75 10.95
C GLN A 84 -1.31 9.11 10.44
N LYS A 85 -0.50 10.15 10.71
CA LYS A 85 -0.78 11.51 10.23
C LYS A 85 -0.84 11.57 8.70
N ALA A 86 0.14 10.95 8.02
CA ALA A 86 0.18 10.97 6.56
C ALA A 86 -0.95 10.13 5.93
N ALA A 87 -1.37 9.04 6.57
CA ALA A 87 -2.55 8.30 6.19
C ALA A 87 -3.85 9.11 6.37
N ASP A 88 -4.00 9.83 7.49
CA ASP A 88 -5.13 10.73 7.75
C ASP A 88 -5.20 11.86 6.71
N GLU A 89 -4.07 12.47 6.36
CA GLU A 89 -3.99 13.49 5.31
C GLU A 89 -4.40 12.92 3.94
N ARG A 90 -3.96 11.70 3.60
CA ARG A 90 -4.36 11.02 2.36
C ARG A 90 -5.86 10.74 2.32
N ILE A 91 -6.43 10.22 3.40
CA ILE A 91 -7.87 9.97 3.52
C ILE A 91 -8.66 11.26 3.35
N SER A 92 -8.23 12.34 4.01
CA SER A 92 -8.86 13.66 3.90
C SER A 92 -8.87 14.16 2.45
N LYS A 93 -7.74 14.09 1.76
CA LYS A 93 -7.63 14.51 0.35
C LYS A 93 -8.50 13.66 -0.57
N LEU A 94 -8.54 12.35 -0.36
CA LEU A 94 -9.38 11.43 -1.14
C LEU A 94 -10.88 11.66 -0.89
N ASN A 95 -11.28 11.99 0.34
CA ASN A 95 -12.66 12.35 0.66
C ASN A 95 -13.09 13.67 -0.01
N GLN A 96 -12.20 14.67 -0.01
CA GLN A 96 -12.45 15.92 -0.75
C GLN A 96 -12.63 15.63 -2.24
N LEU A 97 -11.75 14.81 -2.83
CA LEU A 97 -11.85 14.39 -4.23
C LEU A 97 -13.14 13.60 -4.51
N TYR A 98 -13.53 12.69 -3.62
CA TYR A 98 -14.76 11.91 -3.70
C TYR A 98 -15.99 12.83 -3.76
N ALA A 99 -16.02 13.87 -2.91
CA ALA A 99 -17.07 14.88 -2.90
C ALA A 99 -17.06 15.75 -4.17
N VAL A 100 -15.88 16.21 -4.62
CA VAL A 100 -15.73 17.01 -5.85
C VAL A 100 -16.22 16.24 -7.09
N LYS A 101 -15.93 14.94 -7.16
CA LYS A 101 -16.40 14.04 -8.22
C LYS A 101 -17.87 13.63 -8.07
N ARG A 102 -18.57 14.07 -7.02
CA ARG A 102 -19.96 13.71 -6.71
C ARG A 102 -20.21 12.20 -6.70
N CYS A 103 -19.23 11.46 -6.20
CA CYS A 103 -19.39 10.04 -5.99
C CYS A 103 -20.45 9.85 -4.90
N SER A 104 -21.55 9.17 -5.22
CA SER A 104 -22.61 8.80 -4.26
C SER A 104 -22.49 7.32 -3.91
#